data_AF-A0AAD1SCS6-F1
#
_entry.id   AF-A0AAD1SCS6-F1
#
_cell.length_a   1.000
_cell.length_b   1.000
_cell.length_c   1.000
_cell.angle_alpha   90.00
_cell.angle_beta   90.00
_cell.angle_gamma   90.00
#
_symmetry.space_group_name_H-M   'P 1'
#
loop_
_entity.id
_entity.type
_entity.pdbx_description
1 polymer ?
#
loop_
_entity_poly.entity_id
_entity_poly.type
_entity_poly.pdbx_seq_one_letter_code
_entity_poly.pdbx_strand_id
1 'polypeptide(L)' 'KLDRYYRYNGSLTTPPCFQSVNWTIFNQTITLSEQQLATLEDSIHSDHDHVLQMNFRQPQSLNGRLVLSSF' A
#
# COMPACT_ATOMS: atom_id res chain seq x y z
N LYS A 1 -6.02 -6.97 -17.26
CA LYS A 1 -7.26 -7.57 -16.69
C LYS A 1 -7.11 -7.55 -15.17
N LEU A 2 -8.19 -7.37 -14.40
CA LEU A 2 -8.16 -7.26 -12.94
C LEU A 2 -8.48 -8.59 -12.24
N ASP A 3 -8.17 -9.71 -12.89
CA ASP A 3 -8.52 -11.07 -12.48
C ASP A 3 -7.42 -11.77 -11.66
N ARG A 4 -6.18 -11.27 -11.70
CA ARG A 4 -5.04 -11.82 -10.94
C ARG A 4 -4.70 -10.95 -9.73
N TYR A 5 -4.97 -11.46 -8.53
CA TYR A 5 -4.75 -10.74 -7.28
C TYR A 5 -4.49 -11.68 -6.10
N TYR A 6 -3.92 -11.12 -5.04
CA TYR A 6 -3.81 -11.73 -3.73
C TYR A 6 -4.86 -11.17 -2.79
N ARG A 7 -5.34 -11.97 -1.84
CA ARG A 7 -6.36 -11.56 -0.86
C ARG A 7 -6.03 -12.02 0.55
N TYR A 8 -6.17 -11.13 1.53
CA TYR A 8 -6.00 -11.46 2.96
C TYR A 8 -6.75 -10.50 3.89
N ASN A 9 -7.13 -10.99 5.08
CA ASN A 9 -7.71 -10.16 6.13
C ASN A 9 -6.60 -9.42 6.90
N GLY A 10 -6.74 -8.11 7.03
CA GLY A 10 -5.77 -7.23 7.66
C GLY A 10 -6.42 -6.06 8.37
N SER A 11 -5.69 -4.95 8.44
CA SER A 11 -6.11 -3.75 9.14
C SER A 11 -5.96 -2.50 8.29
N LEU A 12 -6.45 -1.38 8.81
CA LEU A 12 -5.95 -0.06 8.42
C LEU A 12 -4.44 0.02 8.69
N THR A 13 -3.71 0.73 7.83
CA THR A 13 -2.26 0.94 7.94
C THR A 13 -1.87 2.20 8.70
N THR A 14 -2.86 2.99 9.13
CA THR A 14 -2.72 4.17 9.99
C THR A 14 -3.59 4.02 11.25
N PRO A 15 -3.26 4.71 12.36
CA PRO A 15 -4.08 4.69 13.56
C PRO A 15 -5.55 5.01 13.27
N PRO A 16 -6.51 4.31 13.91
CA PRO A 16 -6.35 3.36 15.02
C PRO A 16 -6.08 1.91 14.61
N CYS A 17 -5.69 1.63 13.35
CA CYS A 17 -5.28 0.30 12.89
C CYS A 17 -6.35 -0.81 13.04
N PHE A 18 -7.64 -0.49 12.91
CA PHE A 18 -8.72 -1.48 13.05
C PHE A 18 -8.57 -2.66 12.08
N GLN A 19 -8.79 -3.88 12.59
CA GLN A 19 -8.66 -5.15 11.86
C GLN A 19 -9.92 -5.54 11.09
N SER A 20 -10.54 -4.58 10.42
CA SER A 20 -11.80 -4.75 9.68
C SER A 20 -11.63 -4.82 8.15
N VAL A 21 -10.38 -4.82 7.66
CA VAL A 21 -10.08 -4.66 6.23
C VAL A 21 -9.81 -6.01 5.56
N ASN A 22 -10.47 -6.24 4.43
CA ASN A 22 -10.14 -7.35 3.54
C ASN A 22 -9.37 -6.80 2.32
N TRP A 23 -8.06 -7.04 2.30
CA TRP A 23 -7.16 -6.48 1.30
C TRP A 23 -7.20 -7.28 -0.01
N THR A 24 -7.22 -6.57 -1.14
CA THR A 24 -7.01 -7.14 -2.48
C THR A 24 -5.83 -6.44 -3.12
N ILE A 25 -4.78 -7.20 -3.45
CA ILE A 25 -3.54 -6.66 -4.04
C ILE A 25 -3.41 -7.24 -5.45
N PHE A 26 -3.52 -6.40 -6.48
CA PHE A 26 -3.38 -6.84 -7.86
C PHE A 26 -1.95 -7.31 -8.15
N ASN A 27 -1.83 -8.42 -8.88
CA ASN A 27 -0.53 -8.95 -9.30
C ASN A 27 0.12 -8.09 -10.40
N GLN A 28 -0.70 -7.46 -11.24
CA GLN A 28 -0.22 -6.56 -12.28
C GLN A 28 0.03 -5.16 -11.70
N THR A 29 1.24 -4.63 -11.89
CA THR A 29 1.60 -3.27 -11.50
C THR A 29 1.18 -2.25 -12.55
N ILE A 30 1.18 -0.98 -12.17
CA ILE A 30 1.09 0.16 -13.10
C ILE A 30 2.50 0.72 -13.35
N THR A 31 2.71 1.27 -14.53
CA THR A 31 3.99 1.89 -14.92
C THR A 31 3.87 3.41 -14.87
N LEU A 32 4.87 4.06 -14.29
CA LEU A 32 5.03 5.52 -14.29
C LEU A 32 6.39 5.87 -14.92
N SER A 33 6.50 7.06 -15.50
CA SER A 33 7.80 7.62 -15.88
C SER A 33 8.56 8.10 -14.64
N GLU A 34 9.89 8.23 -14.76
CA GLU A 34 10.74 8.76 -13.69
C GLU A 34 10.30 10.16 -13.24
N GLN A 35 9.89 11.02 -14.19
CA GLN A 35 9.39 12.36 -13.88
C GLN A 35 8.09 12.34 -13.06
N GLN A 36 7.19 11.39 -13.36
CA GLN A 36 5.96 11.22 -12.61
C GLN A 36 6.23 10.70 -11.19
N LEU A 37 7.18 9.78 -11.04
CA LEU A 37 7.58 9.26 -9.73
C LEU A 37 8.20 10.35 -8.86
N ALA A 38 9.15 11.13 -9.40
CA ALA A 38 9.75 12.25 -8.69
C ALA A 38 8.69 13.29 -8.27
N THR A 39 7.72 13.58 -9.14
CA THR A 39 6.61 14.47 -8.80
C THR A 39 5.81 13.94 -7.61
N LEU A 40 5.50 12.65 -7.59
CA LEU A 40 4.74 12.02 -6.49
C LEU A 40 5.49 12.08 -5.15
N GLU A 41 6.82 11.88 -5.17
CA GLU A 41 7.65 11.81 -3.97
C GLU A 41 8.01 13.20 -3.41
N ASP A 42 8.13 14.22 -4.28
CA ASP A 42 8.73 15.50 -3.91
C ASP A 42 7.77 16.69 -3.88
N SER A 43 6.54 16.57 -4.38
CA SER A 43 5.66 17.75 -4.56
C SER A 43 4.75 18.09 -3.37
N ILE A 44 4.60 17.19 -2.39
CA ILE A 44 3.63 17.34 -1.29
C ILE A 44 4.37 17.66 0.00
N HIS A 45 3.96 18.72 0.69
CA HIS A 45 4.50 19.12 1.98
C HIS A 45 3.52 18.74 3.11
N SER A 46 4.07 18.37 4.26
CA SER A 46 3.33 18.19 5.51
C SER A 46 2.98 19.52 6.16
N ASP A 47 2.19 19.50 7.24
CA ASP A 47 1.81 20.70 8.00
C ASP A 47 3.00 21.47 8.60
N HIS A 48 4.19 20.84 8.66
CA HIS A 48 5.43 21.44 9.15
C HIS A 48 6.39 21.86 8.01
N ASP A 49 5.86 21.96 6.78
CA ASP A 49 6.58 22.35 5.56
C ASP A 49 7.74 21.42 5.17
N HIS A 50 7.75 20.19 5.67
CA HIS A 50 8.65 19.13 5.23
C HIS A 50 8.03 18.34 4.08
N VAL A 51 8.83 18.03 3.05
CA VAL A 51 8.42 17.14 1.95
C VAL A 51 7.97 15.79 2.53
N LEU A 52 6.78 15.36 2.12
CA LEU A 52 6.13 14.16 2.64
C LEU A 52 6.64 12.92 1.90
N GLN A 53 7.79 12.41 2.35
CA GLN A 53 8.41 11.18 1.84
C GLN A 53 8.28 10.02 2.84
N MET A 54 8.55 8.79 2.37
CA MET A 54 8.56 7.57 3.19
C MET A 54 7.30 7.38 4.04
N ASN A 55 6.15 7.81 3.51
CA ASN A 55 4.85 7.89 4.18
C ASN A 55 4.09 6.55 4.16
N PHE A 56 4.78 5.45 4.45
CA PHE A 56 4.21 4.11 4.50
C PHE A 56 4.56 3.41 5.82
N ARG A 57 3.71 2.45 6.21
CA ARG A 57 3.96 1.60 7.37
C ARG A 57 4.79 0.39 6.96
N GLN A 58 5.76 0.01 7.79
CA GLN A 58 6.55 -1.22 7.59
C GLN A 58 5.66 -2.47 7.54
N PRO A 59 6.00 -3.49 6.72
CA PRO A 59 5.29 -4.76 6.70
C PRO A 59 5.17 -5.38 8.09
N GLN A 60 4.02 -6.00 8.35
CA GLN A 60 3.73 -6.65 9.64
C GLN A 60 3.73 -8.16 9.48
N SER A 61 4.03 -8.89 10.55
CA SER A 61 4.03 -10.35 10.54
C SER A 61 2.66 -10.93 10.13
N LEU A 62 2.67 -12.06 9.43
CA LEU A 62 1.44 -12.72 9.02
C LEU A 62 0.70 -13.35 10.20
N ASN A 63 1.41 -13.75 11.26
CA ASN A 63 0.84 -14.40 12.45
C ASN A 63 -0.10 -15.57 12.10
N GLY A 64 0.34 -16.42 11.15
CA GLY A 64 -0.42 -17.58 10.69
C GLY A 64 -1.55 -17.30 9.69
N ARG A 65 -1.79 -16.03 9.31
CA ARG A 65 -2.76 -15.70 8.26
C ARG A 65 -2.32 -16.27 6.90
N LEU A 66 -3.26 -16.90 6.20
CA LEU A 66 -3.07 -17.33 4.82
C LEU A 66 -3.35 -16.18 3.85
N VAL A 67 -2.49 -16.06 2.85
CA VAL A 67 -2.70 -15.17 1.71
C VAL A 67 -3.19 -16.03 0.55
N LEU A 68 -4.37 -15.71 0.02
CA LEU A 68 -4.98 -16.43 -1.09
C LEU A 68 -4.54 -15.81 -2.42
N SER A 69 -4.42 -16.62 -3.46
CA SER A 69 -4.20 -16.19 -4.86
C SER A 69 -5.42 -16.53 -5.69
N SER A 70 -5.75 -15.69 -6.68
CA SER A 70 -6.81 -15.96 -7.66
C SER A 70 -6.35 -16.74 -8.90
N PHE A 71 -5.06 -17.09 -8.97
CA PHE A 71 -4.40 -17.81 -10.06
C PHE A 71 -3.36 -18.81 -9.54
#